data_AF-A0A931QKH3-F1
#
_entry.id   AF-A0A931QKH3-F1
#
_cell.length_a   1.000
_cell.length_b   1.000
_cell.length_c   1.000
_cell.angle_alpha   90.00
_cell.angle_beta   90.00
_cell.angle_gamma   90.00
#
_symmetry.space_group_name_H-M   'P 1'
#
loop_
_entity.id
_entity.type
_entity.pdbx_description
1 polymer ?
#
loop_
_entity_poly.entity_id
_entity_poly.type
_entity_poly.pdbx_seq_one_letter_code
_entity_poly.pdbx_strand_id
1 'polypeptide(L)'
;LAISERAAFEAADLLARSGIRPDEEFVVLAPGARHPARRWPAASFGELARLLGGKRVRVVLVGDESEADISAQVFSEAGGSGIDLTGRTSLSVLAAVLARAGAVVGNNTGTLHLADAVGAKVVGLYHGPAWCHETSPVGSGQLVFQTEPSCAPCPDHRQVCGGFDCAGALPVREVLRAVEYRIAGAIPETGPAGGASLYRTGRTAGLRACIPILGGDAGGLLRALSRSVLSAPLWADASDGEEESKAPFSRNLLQKAHWILSRTDDDPGRERRDAEEIERLKEMDPAFAFLGEALSLAVGAGRRKEAMNGLERVLGTSRGEGKWRSGNALKTGSLTAA
;
A
#
# COMPACT_ATOMS: atom_id res chain seq x y z
N LEU A 1 5.76 17.93 -0.30
CA LEU A 1 6.62 18.51 -1.36
C LEU A 1 6.12 19.93 -1.66
N ALA A 2 6.99 20.95 -1.70
CA ALA A 2 6.55 22.32 -2.02
C ALA A 2 6.44 22.51 -3.55
N ILE A 3 5.32 23.05 -4.02
CA ILE A 3 5.08 23.38 -5.43
C ILE A 3 5.39 24.87 -5.62
N SER A 4 6.24 25.20 -6.60
CA SER A 4 6.56 26.61 -6.89
C SER A 4 5.39 27.33 -7.53
N GLU A 5 5.29 28.65 -7.32
CA GLU A 5 4.26 29.50 -7.94
C GLU A 5 4.27 29.38 -9.47
N ARG A 6 5.47 29.29 -10.07
CA ARG A 6 5.63 29.08 -11.52
C ARG A 6 5.00 27.75 -11.97
N ALA A 7 5.28 26.65 -11.28
CA ALA A 7 4.73 25.35 -11.64
C ALA A 7 3.20 25.29 -11.43
N ALA A 8 2.70 25.94 -10.37
CA ALA A 8 1.27 26.10 -10.14
C ALA A 8 0.58 26.89 -11.26
N PHE A 9 1.19 28.00 -11.71
CA PHE A 9 0.69 28.80 -12.83
C PHE A 9 0.71 28.01 -14.15
N GLU A 10 1.82 27.37 -14.49
CA GLU A 10 1.94 26.55 -15.71
C GLU A 10 0.92 25.40 -15.73
N ALA A 11 0.69 24.73 -14.60
CA ALA A 11 -0.34 23.69 -14.48
C ALA A 11 -1.76 24.24 -14.62
N ALA A 12 -2.05 25.41 -14.02
CA ALA A 12 -3.35 26.06 -14.15
C ALA A 12 -3.64 26.47 -15.60
N ASP A 13 -2.68 27.06 -16.29
CA ASP A 13 -2.79 27.43 -17.71
C ASP A 13 -2.98 26.19 -18.60
N LEU A 14 -2.20 25.13 -18.37
CA LEU A 14 -2.32 23.85 -19.08
C LEU A 14 -3.72 23.25 -18.93
N LEU A 15 -4.22 23.16 -17.69
CA LEU A 15 -5.54 22.63 -17.38
C LEU A 15 -6.65 23.48 -18.02
N ALA A 16 -6.55 24.82 -17.94
CA ALA A 16 -7.52 25.73 -18.54
C ALA A 16 -7.59 25.60 -20.06
N ARG A 17 -6.44 25.57 -20.75
CA ARG A 17 -6.38 25.38 -22.21
C ARG A 17 -6.89 24.03 -22.66
N SER A 18 -6.82 23.03 -21.79
CA SER A 18 -7.37 21.69 -22.04
C SER A 18 -8.83 21.54 -21.60
N GLY A 19 -9.46 22.59 -21.08
CA GLY A 19 -10.88 22.65 -20.78
C GLY A 19 -11.28 22.24 -19.36
N ILE A 20 -10.36 22.28 -18.39
CA ILE A 20 -10.66 22.17 -16.95
C ILE A 20 -10.72 23.57 -16.35
N ARG A 21 -11.86 23.95 -15.78
CA ARG A 21 -11.98 25.24 -15.09
C ARG A 21 -11.24 25.25 -13.74
N PRO A 22 -10.87 26.42 -13.20
CA PRO A 22 -10.17 26.51 -11.91
C PRO A 22 -10.92 25.87 -10.73
N ASP A 23 -12.25 25.93 -10.75
CA ASP A 23 -13.17 25.42 -9.72
C ASP A 23 -13.68 24.00 -10.00
N GLU A 24 -13.31 23.42 -11.14
CA GLU A 24 -13.82 22.13 -11.58
C GLU A 24 -12.96 20.98 -11.02
N GLU A 25 -13.62 20.05 -10.33
CA GLU A 25 -12.98 18.84 -9.81
C GLU A 25 -12.73 17.82 -10.93
N PHE A 26 -11.57 17.18 -10.90
CA PHE A 26 -11.18 16.14 -11.85
C PHE A 26 -10.42 15.01 -11.19
N VAL A 27 -10.44 13.85 -11.83
CA VAL A 27 -9.67 12.66 -11.47
C VAL A 27 -8.52 12.51 -12.45
N VAL A 28 -7.33 12.21 -11.93
CA VAL A 28 -6.18 11.84 -12.75
C VAL A 28 -6.08 10.33 -12.85
N LEU A 29 -5.88 9.82 -14.06
CA LEU A 29 -5.50 8.43 -14.31
C LEU A 29 -4.07 8.38 -14.85
N ALA A 30 -3.23 7.55 -14.25
CA ALA A 30 -1.86 7.29 -14.67
C ALA A 30 -1.74 5.83 -15.14
N PRO A 31 -2.07 5.53 -16.41
CA PRO A 31 -2.14 4.15 -16.93
C PRO A 31 -0.77 3.55 -17.22
N GLY A 32 0.26 4.39 -17.27
CA GLY A 32 1.64 4.02 -17.53
C GLY A 32 2.27 3.13 -16.47
N ALA A 33 3.31 2.41 -16.90
CA ALA A 33 4.30 1.75 -16.05
C ALA A 33 5.45 1.23 -16.93
N ARG A 34 6.70 1.33 -16.47
CA ARG A 34 7.85 0.79 -17.23
C ARG A 34 7.74 -0.72 -17.48
N HIS A 35 7.22 -1.47 -16.51
CA HIS A 35 7.08 -2.92 -16.59
C HIS A 35 5.66 -3.29 -17.04
N PRO A 36 5.46 -3.96 -18.19
CA PRO A 36 4.13 -4.28 -18.73
C PRO A 36 3.25 -5.06 -17.75
N ALA A 37 3.81 -6.03 -17.01
CA ALA A 37 3.04 -6.79 -16.01
C ALA A 37 2.59 -5.97 -14.78
N ARG A 38 2.96 -4.70 -14.67
CA ARG A 38 2.45 -3.76 -13.66
C ARG A 38 1.38 -2.81 -14.22
N ARG A 39 1.04 -2.89 -15.51
CA ARG A 39 0.01 -2.07 -16.14
C ARG A 39 -1.35 -2.74 -15.97
N TRP A 40 -2.28 -2.06 -15.31
CA TRP A 40 -3.68 -2.44 -15.40
C TRP A 40 -4.19 -2.22 -16.84
N PRO A 41 -5.14 -3.04 -17.35
CA PRO A 41 -5.47 -3.03 -18.78
C PRO A 41 -6.00 -1.68 -19.25
N ALA A 42 -5.67 -1.30 -20.49
CA ALA A 42 -6.13 -0.05 -21.08
C ALA A 42 -7.67 0.03 -21.11
N ALA A 43 -8.32 -1.07 -21.48
CA ALA A 43 -9.77 -1.20 -21.46
C ALA A 43 -10.38 -0.95 -20.07
N SER A 44 -9.70 -1.38 -18.99
CA SER A 44 -10.17 -1.17 -17.63
C SER A 44 -10.05 0.30 -17.20
N PHE A 45 -8.95 0.97 -17.55
CA PHE A 45 -8.82 2.42 -17.36
C PHE A 45 -9.82 3.20 -18.21
N GLY A 46 -10.05 2.80 -19.47
CA GLY A 46 -11.02 3.44 -20.35
C GLY A 46 -12.46 3.27 -19.86
N GLU A 47 -12.81 2.08 -19.36
CA GLU A 47 -14.10 1.85 -18.73
C GLU A 47 -14.27 2.71 -17.47
N LEU A 48 -13.24 2.81 -16.62
CA LEU A 48 -13.25 3.68 -15.45
C LEU A 48 -13.49 5.14 -15.85
N ALA A 49 -12.76 5.62 -16.86
CA ALA A 49 -12.89 6.98 -17.37
C ALA A 49 -14.31 7.27 -17.88
N ARG A 50 -14.90 6.33 -18.64
CA ARG A 50 -16.26 6.43 -19.16
C ARG A 50 -17.30 6.47 -18.03
N LEU A 51 -17.15 5.63 -17.00
CA LEU A 51 -18.07 5.60 -15.85
C LEU A 51 -18.00 6.89 -15.04
N LEU A 52 -16.80 7.45 -14.83
CA LEU A 52 -16.60 8.76 -14.20
C LEU A 52 -17.22 9.89 -15.05
N GLY A 53 -17.00 9.86 -16.36
CA GLY A 53 -17.58 10.82 -17.30
C GLY A 53 -19.11 10.80 -17.30
N GLY A 54 -19.74 9.61 -17.24
CA GLY A 54 -21.19 9.47 -17.09
C GLY A 54 -21.75 10.07 -15.80
N LYS A 55 -20.90 10.23 -14.78
CA LYS A 55 -21.21 10.92 -13.51
C LYS A 55 -20.80 12.39 -13.50
N ARG A 56 -20.44 12.96 -14.66
CA ARG A 56 -19.97 14.34 -14.85
C ARG A 56 -18.65 14.66 -14.12
N VAL A 57 -17.85 13.65 -13.79
CA VAL A 57 -16.49 13.84 -13.27
C VAL A 57 -15.53 13.96 -14.45
N ARG A 58 -14.72 15.02 -14.48
CA ARG A 58 -13.69 15.19 -15.51
C ARG A 58 -12.53 14.22 -15.25
N VAL A 59 -11.98 13.67 -16.33
CA VAL A 59 -10.87 12.71 -16.27
C VAL A 59 -9.68 13.27 -17.04
N VAL A 60 -8.50 13.22 -16.43
CA VAL A 60 -7.23 13.67 -17.00
C VAL A 60 -6.27 12.49 -17.04
N LEU A 61 -5.77 12.15 -18.22
CA LEU A 61 -4.69 11.19 -18.40
C LEU A 61 -3.35 11.89 -18.26
N VAL A 62 -2.43 11.26 -17.54
CA VAL A 62 -1.05 11.72 -17.42
C VAL A 62 -0.09 10.55 -17.67
N GLY A 63 1.08 10.87 -18.19
CA GLY A 63 2.13 9.90 -18.51
C GLY A 63 3.31 10.59 -19.15
N ASP A 64 4.42 9.87 -19.25
CA ASP A 64 5.56 10.29 -20.06
C ASP A 64 5.24 10.18 -21.56
N GLU A 65 5.98 10.88 -22.43
CA GLU A 65 5.82 10.77 -23.88
C GLU A 65 5.99 9.32 -24.37
N SER A 66 6.87 8.53 -23.73
CA SER A 66 7.02 7.09 -24.01
C SER A 66 5.80 6.23 -23.67
N GLU A 67 4.79 6.81 -23.01
CA GLU A 67 3.54 6.16 -22.62
C GLU A 67 2.35 6.65 -23.47
N ALA A 68 2.62 7.33 -24.59
CA ALA A 68 1.60 7.79 -25.53
C ALA A 68 0.71 6.64 -26.05
N ASP A 69 1.30 5.48 -26.38
CA ASP A 69 0.54 4.34 -26.92
C ASP A 69 -0.52 3.81 -25.95
N ILE A 70 -0.16 3.65 -24.66
CA ILE A 70 -1.11 3.19 -23.65
C ILE A 70 -2.18 4.26 -23.36
N SER A 71 -1.79 5.54 -23.36
CA SER A 71 -2.72 6.65 -23.14
C SER A 71 -3.74 6.75 -24.28
N ALA A 72 -3.30 6.61 -25.53
CA ALA A 72 -4.15 6.59 -26.70
C ALA A 72 -5.15 5.42 -26.67
N GLN A 73 -4.71 4.22 -26.24
CA GLN A 73 -5.61 3.07 -26.05
C GLN A 73 -6.66 3.37 -24.98
N VAL A 74 -6.26 3.89 -23.82
CA VAL A 74 -7.19 4.27 -22.74
C VAL A 74 -8.20 5.31 -23.23
N PHE A 75 -7.73 6.33 -23.96
CA PHE A 75 -8.58 7.38 -24.50
C PHE A 75 -9.60 6.85 -25.51
N SER A 76 -9.18 5.91 -26.37
CA SER A 76 -10.05 5.20 -27.31
C SER A 76 -11.11 4.38 -26.56
N GLU A 77 -10.71 3.60 -25.56
CA GLU A 77 -11.60 2.78 -24.73
C GLU A 77 -12.57 3.63 -23.89
N ALA A 78 -12.17 4.85 -23.53
CA ALA A 78 -13.02 5.84 -22.89
C ALA A 78 -14.05 6.48 -23.84
N GLY A 79 -14.05 6.12 -25.14
CA GLY A 79 -14.91 6.72 -26.15
C GLY A 79 -14.57 8.18 -26.45
N GLY A 80 -13.29 8.56 -26.31
CA GLY A 80 -12.82 9.94 -26.46
C GLY A 80 -13.22 10.86 -25.30
N SER A 81 -13.72 10.30 -24.19
CA SER A 81 -14.04 11.07 -22.99
C SER A 81 -12.79 11.23 -22.11
N GLY A 82 -12.46 12.47 -21.79
CA GLY A 82 -11.31 12.82 -20.94
C GLY A 82 -10.42 13.87 -21.59
N ILE A 83 -9.31 14.17 -20.94
CA ILE A 83 -8.26 15.07 -21.41
C ILE A 83 -6.95 14.32 -21.33
N ASP A 84 -6.21 14.25 -22.43
CA ASP A 84 -4.89 13.64 -22.44
C ASP A 84 -3.78 14.69 -22.28
N LEU A 85 -3.02 14.60 -21.19
CA LEU A 85 -1.84 15.42 -20.91
C LEU A 85 -0.54 14.60 -20.97
N THR A 86 -0.57 13.37 -21.48
CA THR A 86 0.61 12.53 -21.65
C THR A 86 1.67 13.22 -22.50
N GLY A 87 2.91 13.27 -22.00
CA GLY A 87 4.02 13.99 -22.62
C GLY A 87 3.91 15.53 -22.57
N ARG A 88 2.87 16.10 -21.94
CA ARG A 88 2.62 17.56 -21.91
C ARG A 88 2.98 18.24 -20.60
N THR A 89 3.58 17.50 -19.67
CA THR A 89 3.95 18.02 -18.34
C THR A 89 5.43 17.79 -18.08
N SER A 90 6.12 18.81 -17.57
CA SER A 90 7.37 18.58 -16.83
C SER A 90 7.07 17.96 -15.46
N LEU A 91 8.07 17.42 -14.76
CA LEU A 91 7.86 16.82 -13.44
C LEU A 91 7.25 17.81 -12.43
N SER A 92 7.66 19.08 -12.45
CA SER A 92 7.12 20.11 -11.57
C SER A 92 5.68 20.49 -11.93
N VAL A 93 5.36 20.56 -13.22
CA VAL A 93 3.98 20.81 -13.68
C VAL A 93 3.08 19.62 -13.34
N LEU A 94 3.56 18.39 -13.52
CA LEU A 94 2.85 17.17 -13.11
C LEU A 94 2.52 17.19 -11.62
N ALA A 95 3.50 17.52 -10.76
CA ALA A 95 3.28 17.66 -9.33
C ALA A 95 2.15 18.65 -9.00
N ALA A 96 2.11 19.79 -9.71
CA ALA A 96 1.07 20.81 -9.55
C ALA A 96 -0.30 20.36 -10.08
N VAL A 97 -0.35 19.62 -11.19
CA VAL A 97 -1.60 19.00 -11.70
C VAL A 97 -2.15 17.99 -10.69
N LEU A 98 -1.29 17.10 -10.18
CA LEU A 98 -1.68 16.07 -9.21
C LEU A 98 -2.22 16.66 -7.90
N ALA A 99 -1.61 17.74 -7.42
CA ALA A 99 -2.05 18.42 -6.19
C ALA A 99 -3.46 19.02 -6.28
N ARG A 100 -3.95 19.30 -7.48
CA ARG A 100 -5.32 19.79 -7.72
C ARG A 100 -6.33 18.68 -7.96
N ALA A 101 -5.90 17.44 -8.17
CA ALA A 101 -6.79 16.34 -8.47
C ALA A 101 -7.64 15.96 -7.25
N GLY A 102 -8.94 15.73 -7.45
CA GLY A 102 -9.83 15.19 -6.40
C GLY A 102 -9.44 13.77 -6.01
N ALA A 103 -8.93 12.99 -6.98
CA ALA A 103 -8.28 11.71 -6.75
C ALA A 103 -7.30 11.38 -7.88
N VAL A 104 -6.32 10.53 -7.58
CA VAL A 104 -5.35 9.98 -8.54
C VAL A 104 -5.42 8.46 -8.51
N VAL A 105 -5.64 7.83 -9.67
CA VAL A 105 -5.64 6.38 -9.85
C VAL A 105 -4.45 5.99 -10.70
N GLY A 106 -3.66 5.01 -10.27
CA GLY A 106 -2.53 4.58 -11.07
C GLY A 106 -1.93 3.26 -10.62
N ASN A 107 -1.08 2.72 -11.49
CA ASN A 107 -0.23 1.59 -11.18
C ASN A 107 0.85 1.98 -10.14
N ASN A 108 1.57 1.00 -9.60
CA ASN A 108 2.76 1.26 -8.77
C ASN A 108 3.91 1.89 -9.59
N THR A 109 3.92 3.21 -9.72
CA THR A 109 4.90 4.01 -10.48
C THR A 109 5.29 5.29 -9.74
N GLY A 110 6.33 5.97 -10.23
CA GLY A 110 6.76 7.26 -9.68
C GLY A 110 5.65 8.32 -9.65
N THR A 111 4.73 8.31 -10.62
CA THR A 111 3.58 9.23 -10.65
C THR A 111 2.66 9.06 -9.45
N LEU A 112 2.42 7.81 -9.02
CA LEU A 112 1.61 7.50 -7.84
C LEU A 112 2.26 8.04 -6.55
N HIS A 113 3.58 7.87 -6.42
CA HIS A 113 4.36 8.37 -5.28
C HIS A 113 4.48 9.89 -5.27
N LEU A 114 4.58 10.52 -6.45
CA LEU A 114 4.57 11.97 -6.57
C LEU A 114 3.21 12.55 -6.13
N ALA A 115 2.11 11.91 -6.55
CA ALA A 115 0.76 12.30 -6.14
C ALA A 115 0.62 12.29 -4.61
N ASP A 116 1.08 11.23 -3.96
CA ASP A 116 1.11 11.13 -2.50
C ASP A 116 1.98 12.22 -1.85
N ALA A 117 3.17 12.48 -2.40
CA ALA A 117 4.11 13.48 -1.87
C ALA A 117 3.59 14.93 -1.95
N VAL A 118 2.64 15.21 -2.86
CA VAL A 118 1.94 16.50 -2.97
C VAL A 118 0.59 16.53 -2.24
N GLY A 119 0.24 15.46 -1.52
CA GLY A 119 -0.97 15.39 -0.71
C GLY A 119 -2.25 15.01 -1.48
N ALA A 120 -2.13 14.52 -2.71
CA ALA A 120 -3.28 14.05 -3.46
C ALA A 120 -3.87 12.78 -2.85
N LYS A 121 -5.18 12.57 -3.05
CA LYS A 121 -5.87 11.34 -2.64
C LYS A 121 -5.60 10.24 -3.67
N VAL A 122 -4.90 9.19 -3.25
CA VAL A 122 -4.42 8.10 -4.12
C VAL A 122 -5.28 6.85 -4.00
N VAL A 123 -5.53 6.23 -5.15
CA VAL A 123 -6.00 4.85 -5.33
C VAL A 123 -4.95 4.09 -6.16
N GLY A 124 -4.10 3.33 -5.47
CA GLY A 124 -3.02 2.56 -6.09
C GLY A 124 -3.46 1.16 -6.51
N LEU A 125 -3.04 0.73 -7.69
CA LEU A 125 -3.30 -0.59 -8.26
C LEU A 125 -2.03 -1.44 -8.22
N TYR A 126 -2.00 -2.43 -7.35
CA TYR A 126 -0.86 -3.32 -7.13
C TYR A 126 -1.24 -4.74 -7.56
N HIS A 127 -0.47 -5.25 -8.51
CA HIS A 127 -0.66 -6.59 -9.05
C HIS A 127 0.65 -7.10 -9.67
N GLY A 128 0.68 -8.39 -9.96
CA GLY A 128 1.88 -9.05 -10.49
C GLY A 128 3.06 -8.90 -9.52
N PRO A 129 4.21 -8.34 -9.95
CA PRO A 129 5.37 -8.16 -9.08
C PRO A 129 5.26 -6.95 -8.13
N ALA A 130 4.26 -6.09 -8.29
CA ALA A 130 4.09 -4.93 -7.40
C ALA A 130 3.45 -5.34 -6.07
N TRP A 131 4.17 -5.09 -4.98
CA TRP A 131 3.70 -5.36 -3.60
C TRP A 131 3.53 -4.07 -2.79
N CYS A 132 2.31 -3.86 -2.30
CA CYS A 132 1.98 -2.69 -1.49
C CYS A 132 2.77 -2.64 -0.17
N HIS A 133 3.06 -3.79 0.43
CA HIS A 133 3.83 -3.84 1.68
C HIS A 133 5.29 -3.39 1.54
N GLU A 134 5.79 -3.26 0.31
CA GLU A 134 7.14 -2.80 0.00
C GLU A 134 7.16 -1.36 -0.52
N THR A 135 6.17 -1.02 -1.36
CA THR A 135 6.21 0.20 -2.19
C THR A 135 4.88 0.94 -2.23
N SER A 136 4.02 0.79 -1.22
CA SER A 136 2.84 1.63 -1.09
C SER A 136 3.20 3.11 -0.95
N PRO A 137 2.27 4.03 -1.28
CA PRO A 137 2.40 5.43 -0.88
C PRO A 137 2.74 5.58 0.61
N VAL A 138 3.48 6.63 0.92
CA VAL A 138 4.03 6.88 2.26
C VAL A 138 3.09 7.66 3.16
N GLY A 139 2.21 8.48 2.58
CA GLY A 139 1.15 9.19 3.27
C GLY A 139 0.17 8.20 3.91
N SER A 140 -0.43 8.60 5.04
CA SER A 140 -1.48 7.82 5.69
C SER A 140 -2.83 8.05 5.01
N GLY A 141 -3.67 7.01 5.02
CA GLY A 141 -5.01 7.07 4.46
C GLY A 141 -5.07 6.87 2.95
N GLN A 142 -3.97 6.52 2.27
CA GLN A 142 -3.99 6.13 0.85
C GLN A 142 -4.69 4.79 0.64
N LEU A 143 -5.32 4.56 -0.51
CA LEU A 143 -6.09 3.35 -0.78
C LEU A 143 -5.30 2.54 -1.78
N VAL A 144 -5.16 1.26 -1.50
CA VAL A 144 -4.33 0.37 -2.32
C VAL A 144 -5.07 -0.92 -2.56
N PHE A 145 -5.33 -1.24 -3.81
CA PHE A 145 -5.74 -2.58 -4.19
C PHE A 145 -4.51 -3.45 -4.40
N GLN A 146 -4.52 -4.66 -3.86
CA GLN A 146 -3.49 -5.67 -4.06
C GLN A 146 -4.14 -6.98 -4.48
N THR A 147 -3.62 -7.61 -5.53
CA THR A 147 -3.95 -9.02 -5.83
C THR A 147 -2.94 -9.96 -5.19
N GLU A 148 -3.44 -11.06 -4.62
CA GLU A 148 -2.64 -12.07 -3.92
C GLU A 148 -3.00 -13.49 -4.41
N PRO A 149 -2.70 -13.83 -5.67
CA PRO A 149 -2.92 -15.18 -6.17
C PRO A 149 -1.98 -16.18 -5.49
N SER A 150 -2.33 -17.47 -5.53
CA SER A 150 -1.50 -18.55 -4.95
C SER A 150 -0.10 -18.67 -5.56
N CYS A 151 0.13 -18.11 -6.74
CA CYS A 151 1.45 -18.07 -7.40
C CYS A 151 2.33 -16.90 -6.96
N ALA A 152 1.81 -15.98 -6.13
CA ALA A 152 2.57 -14.85 -5.60
C ALA A 152 3.44 -15.29 -4.40
N PRO A 153 4.54 -14.58 -4.09
CA PRO A 153 5.08 -13.39 -4.75
C PRO A 153 5.78 -13.67 -6.09
N CYS A 154 5.60 -12.78 -7.07
CA CYS A 154 6.28 -12.86 -8.37
C CYS A 154 7.65 -12.14 -8.34
N PRO A 155 8.68 -12.67 -9.04
CA PRO A 155 9.95 -11.98 -9.14
C PRO A 155 9.88 -10.75 -10.06
N ASP A 156 10.60 -9.69 -9.70
CA ASP A 156 10.55 -8.37 -10.34
C ASP A 156 11.02 -8.31 -11.80
N HIS A 157 11.82 -9.29 -12.24
CA HIS A 157 12.41 -9.34 -13.58
C HIS A 157 11.53 -10.08 -14.61
N ARG A 158 10.42 -10.69 -14.19
CA ARG A 158 9.57 -11.49 -15.06
C ARG A 158 8.54 -10.62 -15.80
N GLN A 159 8.84 -10.33 -17.07
CA GLN A 159 7.97 -9.50 -17.91
C GLN A 159 6.69 -10.19 -18.40
N VAL A 160 6.71 -11.52 -18.54
CA VAL A 160 5.57 -12.29 -19.06
C VAL A 160 5.07 -13.28 -18.01
N CYS A 161 3.78 -13.14 -17.67
CA CYS A 161 3.04 -14.05 -16.80
C CYS A 161 2.21 -15.01 -17.67
N GLY A 162 2.27 -16.31 -17.37
CA GLY A 162 1.37 -17.32 -17.96
C GLY A 162 0.40 -17.92 -16.94
N GLY A 163 0.27 -17.28 -15.78
CA GLY A 163 -0.52 -17.75 -14.64
C GLY A 163 -1.84 -17.00 -14.50
N PHE A 164 -2.15 -16.59 -13.27
CA PHE A 164 -3.37 -15.88 -12.91
C PHE A 164 -3.44 -14.47 -13.55
N ASP A 165 -4.62 -14.08 -14.02
CA ASP A 165 -4.88 -12.72 -14.51
C ASP A 165 -5.03 -11.74 -13.33
N CYS A 166 -3.87 -11.31 -12.81
CA CYS A 166 -3.80 -10.41 -11.66
C CYS A 166 -4.39 -9.03 -11.97
N ALA A 167 -4.33 -8.60 -13.24
CA ALA A 167 -4.80 -7.29 -13.63
C ALA A 167 -6.33 -7.29 -13.79
N GLY A 168 -6.90 -8.34 -14.40
CA GLY A 168 -8.35 -8.54 -14.50
C GLY A 168 -9.04 -8.84 -13.16
N ALA A 169 -8.30 -9.36 -12.17
CA ALA A 169 -8.79 -9.56 -10.80
C ALA A 169 -9.02 -8.27 -10.01
N LEU A 170 -8.70 -7.10 -10.58
CA LEU A 170 -9.02 -5.77 -10.07
C LEU A 170 -10.23 -5.22 -10.83
N PRO A 171 -11.47 -5.35 -10.30
CA PRO A 171 -12.66 -4.97 -11.05
C PRO A 171 -12.82 -3.46 -11.13
N VAL A 172 -13.12 -2.95 -12.33
CA VAL A 172 -13.32 -1.51 -12.59
C VAL A 172 -14.35 -0.88 -11.65
N ARG A 173 -15.43 -1.61 -11.33
CA ARG A 173 -16.48 -1.13 -10.43
C ARG A 173 -15.99 -0.89 -9.00
N GLU A 174 -15.07 -1.70 -8.51
CA GLU A 174 -14.52 -1.55 -7.16
C GLU A 174 -13.53 -0.39 -7.10
N VAL A 175 -12.71 -0.24 -8.14
CA VAL A 175 -11.84 0.94 -8.30
C VAL A 175 -12.67 2.21 -8.39
N LEU A 176 -13.78 2.21 -9.15
CA LEU A 176 -14.72 3.33 -9.21
C LEU A 176 -15.26 3.69 -7.84
N ARG A 177 -15.75 2.72 -7.05
CA ARG A 177 -16.24 2.99 -5.68
C ARG A 177 -15.16 3.58 -4.78
N ALA A 178 -13.92 3.13 -4.90
CA ALA A 178 -12.79 3.70 -4.16
C ALA A 178 -12.50 5.14 -4.57
N VAL A 179 -12.62 5.48 -5.85
CA VAL A 179 -12.50 6.86 -6.36
C VAL A 179 -13.66 7.73 -5.85
N GLU A 180 -14.89 7.24 -5.92
CA GLU A 180 -16.06 7.92 -5.38
C GLU A 180 -15.92 8.17 -3.87
N TYR A 181 -15.38 7.21 -3.11
CA TYR A 181 -15.02 7.41 -1.71
C TYR A 181 -14.01 8.54 -1.52
N ARG A 182 -12.99 8.65 -2.38
CA ARG A 182 -12.01 9.74 -2.28
C ARG A 182 -12.63 11.11 -2.49
N ILE A 183 -13.55 11.19 -3.44
CA ILE A 183 -14.19 12.43 -3.81
C ILE A 183 -15.26 12.80 -2.76
N ALA A 184 -16.13 11.87 -2.39
CA ALA A 184 -17.35 12.11 -1.60
C ALA A 184 -17.30 11.65 -0.12
N GLY A 185 -16.33 10.84 0.29
CA GLY A 185 -16.08 10.48 1.70
C GLY A 185 -16.81 9.26 2.29
N ALA A 186 -17.61 8.51 1.50
CA ALA A 186 -18.33 7.30 1.98
C ALA A 186 -17.59 5.97 1.67
N ILE A 187 -17.23 5.18 2.69
CA ILE A 187 -16.45 3.93 2.53
C ILE A 187 -17.31 2.88 1.80
N PRO A 188 -16.76 2.09 0.85
CA PRO A 188 -17.48 0.97 0.25
C PRO A 188 -17.88 -0.06 1.31
N GLU A 189 -19.17 -0.43 1.36
CA GLU A 189 -19.70 -1.40 2.33
C GLU A 189 -19.30 -2.86 2.02
N THR A 190 -18.96 -3.14 0.76
CA THR A 190 -18.64 -4.49 0.29
C THR A 190 -17.25 -4.53 -0.34
N GLY A 191 -16.53 -5.62 -0.03
CA GLY A 191 -15.16 -5.83 -0.50
C GLY A 191 -15.05 -6.17 -1.98
N PRO A 192 -13.83 -6.04 -2.55
CA PRO A 192 -13.63 -6.29 -3.96
C PRO A 192 -13.92 -7.75 -4.34
N ALA A 193 -14.88 -7.94 -5.25
CA ALA A 193 -15.18 -9.25 -5.82
C ALA A 193 -14.14 -9.60 -6.90
N GLY A 194 -13.16 -10.46 -6.60
CA GLY A 194 -12.14 -10.83 -7.60
C GLY A 194 -10.83 -11.45 -7.06
N GLY A 195 -10.70 -11.63 -5.74
CA GLY A 195 -9.45 -12.11 -5.14
C GLY A 195 -8.40 -11.01 -4.93
N ALA A 196 -8.80 -9.75 -5.11
CA ALA A 196 -8.05 -8.61 -4.62
C ALA A 196 -8.43 -8.28 -3.17
N SER A 197 -7.55 -7.57 -2.48
CA SER A 197 -7.78 -6.98 -1.17
C SER A 197 -7.58 -5.47 -1.26
N LEU A 198 -8.41 -4.73 -0.54
CA LEU A 198 -8.31 -3.29 -0.39
C LEU A 198 -7.63 -2.97 0.93
N TYR A 199 -6.54 -2.22 0.85
CA TYR A 199 -5.75 -1.76 1.97
C TYR A 199 -5.83 -0.24 2.13
N ARG A 200 -5.64 0.22 3.35
CA ARG A 200 -5.36 1.61 3.69
C ARG A 200 -3.89 1.74 4.09
N THR A 201 -3.16 2.68 3.51
CA THR A 201 -1.83 3.00 4.02
C THR A 201 -1.95 3.67 5.38
N GLY A 202 -1.01 3.38 6.26
CA GLY A 202 -1.02 3.87 7.62
C GLY A 202 0.22 3.40 8.35
N ARG A 203 0.06 3.17 9.66
CA ARG A 203 1.12 2.66 10.49
C ARG A 203 0.63 1.54 11.39
N THR A 204 1.52 0.60 11.67
CA THR A 204 1.35 -0.45 12.68
C THR A 204 2.60 -0.45 13.53
N ALA A 205 2.47 -0.22 14.84
CA ALA A 205 3.60 -0.10 15.75
C ALA A 205 4.62 0.97 15.28
N GLY A 206 4.11 2.12 14.85
CA GLY A 206 4.87 3.24 14.28
C GLY A 206 5.57 3.02 12.94
N LEU A 207 5.59 1.79 12.41
CA LEU A 207 6.15 1.44 11.09
C LEU A 207 5.10 1.56 10.00
N ARG A 208 5.49 1.96 8.78
CA ARG A 208 4.59 2.02 7.63
C ARG A 208 3.94 0.66 7.37
N ALA A 209 2.64 0.68 7.13
CA ALA A 209 1.84 -0.51 6.88
C ALA A 209 0.74 -0.24 5.85
N CYS A 210 0.39 -1.28 5.11
CA CYS A 210 -0.89 -1.38 4.42
C CYS A 210 -1.81 -2.20 5.31
N ILE A 211 -2.85 -1.57 5.84
CA ILE A 211 -3.80 -2.15 6.79
C ILE A 211 -5.02 -2.63 5.98
N PRO A 212 -5.39 -3.91 6.05
CA PRO A 212 -6.52 -4.42 5.28
C PRO A 212 -7.83 -3.73 5.72
N ILE A 213 -8.62 -3.30 4.75
CA ILE A 213 -9.98 -2.76 4.94
C ILE A 213 -11.00 -3.81 4.54
N LEU A 214 -10.82 -4.39 3.35
CA LEU A 214 -11.72 -5.36 2.75
C LEU A 214 -10.93 -6.43 1.99
N GLY A 215 -11.42 -7.67 1.98
CA GLY A 215 -10.71 -8.81 1.40
C GLY A 215 -9.89 -9.59 2.42
N GLY A 216 -9.09 -10.55 1.95
CA GLY A 216 -8.26 -11.41 2.79
C GLY A 216 -6.81 -10.95 2.85
N ASP A 217 -6.18 -11.08 4.01
CA ASP A 217 -4.75 -10.88 4.17
C ASP A 217 -4.14 -12.07 4.94
N ALA A 218 -3.77 -13.13 4.20
CA ALA A 218 -3.24 -14.36 4.80
C ALA A 218 -1.89 -14.15 5.51
N GLY A 219 -1.12 -13.13 5.12
CA GLY A 219 0.19 -12.82 5.71
C GLY A 219 0.16 -11.66 6.72
N GLY A 220 -0.99 -11.02 6.93
CA GLY A 220 -1.12 -9.78 7.68
C GLY A 220 -0.65 -9.89 9.11
N LEU A 221 -1.05 -10.97 9.80
CA LEU A 221 -0.66 -11.23 11.18
C LEU A 221 0.85 -11.38 11.34
N LEU A 222 1.50 -12.19 10.49
CA LEU A 222 2.94 -12.38 10.53
C LEU A 222 3.69 -11.05 10.28
N ARG A 223 3.19 -10.22 9.36
CA ARG A 223 3.77 -8.90 9.09
C ARG A 223 3.56 -7.93 10.25
N ALA A 224 2.39 -7.95 10.90
CA ALA A 224 2.11 -7.13 12.08
C ALA A 224 3.01 -7.52 13.27
N LEU A 225 3.19 -8.82 13.51
CA LEU A 225 4.10 -9.35 14.54
C LEU A 225 5.55 -8.98 14.25
N SER A 226 6.01 -9.18 13.02
CA SER A 226 7.36 -8.77 12.61
C SER A 226 7.58 -7.28 12.89
N ARG A 227 6.63 -6.42 12.50
CA ARG A 227 6.69 -4.98 12.80
C ARG A 227 6.71 -4.69 14.29
N SER A 228 5.94 -5.41 15.10
CA SER A 228 5.91 -5.24 16.56
C SER A 228 7.26 -5.59 17.20
N VAL A 229 7.92 -6.66 16.74
CA VAL A 229 9.29 -7.00 17.17
C VAL A 229 10.30 -5.93 16.74
N LEU A 230 10.17 -5.43 15.50
CA LEU A 230 11.07 -4.40 14.97
C LEU A 230 10.89 -3.03 15.61
N SER A 231 9.71 -2.72 16.15
CA SER A 231 9.37 -1.45 16.79
C SER A 231 9.46 -1.48 18.31
N ALA A 232 9.51 -2.67 18.93
CA ALA A 232 9.66 -2.82 20.37
C ALA A 232 10.88 -2.03 20.86
N PRO A 233 10.83 -1.35 22.01
CA PRO A 233 11.92 -0.54 22.55
C PRO A 233 13.19 -1.33 22.96
N LEU A 234 13.32 -2.60 22.53
CA LEU A 234 14.55 -3.39 22.56
C LEU A 234 15.75 -2.69 21.85
N TRP A 235 15.53 -1.57 21.17
CA TRP A 235 16.54 -0.79 20.44
C TRP A 235 16.85 0.58 21.08
N ALA A 236 16.18 0.97 22.17
CA ALA A 236 16.27 2.32 22.77
C ALA A 236 17.56 2.57 23.60
N ASP A 237 18.18 1.52 24.15
CA ASP A 237 19.44 1.64 24.93
C ASP A 237 20.71 1.83 24.08
N ALA A 238 20.59 2.38 22.87
CA ALA A 238 21.75 2.67 22.00
C ALA A 238 22.17 4.15 22.01
N SER A 239 21.52 5.02 22.81
CA SER A 239 21.80 6.46 22.82
C SER A 239 22.47 7.01 24.07
N ASP A 240 22.54 6.25 25.17
CA ASP A 240 23.06 6.77 26.43
C ASP A 240 24.37 6.08 26.81
N GLY A 241 25.49 6.73 26.47
CA GLY A 241 26.80 6.45 27.05
C GLY A 241 27.74 5.66 26.14
N GLU A 242 28.99 6.10 26.16
CA GLU A 242 30.12 5.61 25.40
C GLU A 242 30.41 4.12 25.67
N GLU A 243 29.87 3.23 24.84
CA GLU A 243 30.51 1.97 24.54
C GLU A 243 30.03 1.47 23.17
N GLU A 244 30.95 1.02 22.33
CA GLU A 244 30.67 0.43 21.02
C GLU A 244 29.69 -0.75 21.13
N SER A 245 28.40 -0.44 21.07
CA SER A 245 27.31 -1.40 21.16
C SER A 245 27.39 -2.40 19.99
N LYS A 246 27.73 -3.64 20.37
CA LYS A 246 27.82 -4.87 19.59
C LYS A 246 26.46 -5.35 19.06
N ALA A 247 25.81 -4.58 18.20
CA ALA A 247 24.70 -5.09 17.40
C ALA A 247 24.83 -4.69 15.92
N PRO A 248 25.66 -5.40 15.13
CA PRO A 248 25.76 -5.19 13.67
C PRO A 248 24.41 -5.32 12.96
N PHE A 249 23.48 -6.08 13.55
CA PHE A 249 22.15 -6.35 13.02
C PHE A 249 21.21 -5.14 13.15
N SER A 250 21.19 -4.44 14.29
CA SER A 250 20.33 -3.26 14.49
C SER A 250 20.70 -2.11 13.56
N ARG A 251 22.01 -1.86 13.39
CA ARG A 251 22.54 -0.82 12.50
C ARG A 251 22.22 -1.11 11.03
N ASN A 252 22.35 -2.37 10.60
CA ASN A 252 21.97 -2.79 9.24
C ASN A 252 20.46 -2.69 9.00
N LEU A 253 19.64 -3.05 10.00
CA LEU A 253 18.20 -3.00 9.87
C LEU A 253 17.69 -1.56 9.87
N LEU A 254 18.19 -0.67 10.74
CA LEU A 254 17.84 0.75 10.78
C LEU A 254 18.32 1.52 9.54
N GLN A 255 19.53 1.25 9.04
CA GLN A 255 20.01 1.85 7.78
C GLN A 255 19.14 1.43 6.58
N LYS A 256 18.63 0.20 6.59
CA LYS A 256 17.69 -0.29 5.55
C LYS A 256 16.22 0.01 5.83
N ALA A 257 15.85 0.43 7.03
CA ALA A 257 14.46 0.70 7.44
C ALA A 257 14.08 2.20 7.38
N HIS A 258 14.95 3.08 6.87
CA HIS A 258 14.65 4.51 6.73
C HIS A 258 13.41 4.81 5.86
N TRP A 259 13.02 3.89 4.96
CA TRP A 259 11.78 3.97 4.18
C TRP A 259 10.59 3.26 4.86
N ILE A 260 10.81 2.50 5.94
CA ILE A 260 9.76 1.86 6.78
C ILE A 260 9.40 2.78 7.95
N LEU A 261 10.38 3.50 8.49
CA LEU A 261 10.26 4.47 9.58
C LEU A 261 10.15 5.88 9.01
N SER A 262 8.94 6.43 8.99
CA SER A 262 8.73 7.84 8.65
C SER A 262 9.05 8.72 9.86
N ARG A 263 10.13 9.52 9.77
CA ARG A 263 10.58 10.56 10.72
C ARG A 263 9.63 11.76 10.78
N THR A 264 8.40 11.56 11.26
CA THR A 264 7.55 12.68 11.63
C THR A 264 7.19 12.49 13.09
N ASP A 265 7.92 13.19 13.94
CA ASP A 265 7.93 13.10 15.41
C ASP A 265 6.74 13.81 16.08
N ASP A 266 5.69 14.17 15.32
CA ASP A 266 4.58 15.03 15.78
C ASP A 266 3.22 14.28 15.91
N ASP A 267 3.19 13.10 16.52
CA ASP A 267 1.92 12.40 16.83
C ASP A 267 1.74 12.14 18.34
N PRO A 268 1.24 13.13 19.10
CA PRO A 268 0.95 13.01 20.52
C PRO A 268 -0.26 12.07 20.73
N GLY A 269 0.03 10.77 20.81
CA GLY A 269 -0.96 9.70 20.92
C GLY A 269 -0.51 8.35 20.36
N ARG A 270 0.65 8.32 19.68
CA ARG A 270 1.26 7.12 19.09
C ARG A 270 1.40 5.96 20.09
N GLU A 271 1.95 6.21 21.27
CA GLU A 271 2.20 5.17 22.28
C GLU A 271 0.91 4.50 22.77
N ARG A 272 -0.16 5.28 22.93
CA ARG A 272 -1.45 4.78 23.40
C ARG A 272 -2.12 3.87 22.38
N ARG A 273 -2.12 4.27 21.10
CA ARG A 273 -2.70 3.48 20.01
C ARG A 273 -1.91 2.22 19.70
N ASP A 274 -0.58 2.29 19.76
CA ASP A 274 0.28 1.12 19.59
C ASP A 274 0.02 0.10 20.73
N ALA A 275 -0.19 0.56 21.97
CA ALA A 275 -0.53 -0.31 23.10
C ALA A 275 -1.94 -0.95 22.97
N GLU A 276 -2.96 -0.17 22.57
CA GLU A 276 -4.33 -0.67 22.36
C GLU A 276 -4.39 -1.74 21.25
N GLU A 277 -3.63 -1.58 20.16
CA GLU A 277 -3.57 -2.57 19.08
C GLU A 277 -2.81 -3.85 19.48
N ILE A 278 -1.75 -3.74 20.31
CA ILE A 278 -1.04 -4.90 20.85
C ILE A 278 -1.96 -5.75 21.73
N GLU A 279 -2.77 -5.13 22.59
CA GLU A 279 -3.75 -5.86 23.42
C GLU A 279 -4.81 -6.56 22.56
N ARG A 280 -5.33 -5.87 21.53
CA ARG A 280 -6.26 -6.48 20.58
C ARG A 280 -5.68 -7.70 19.86
N LEU A 281 -4.39 -7.67 19.50
CA LEU A 281 -3.71 -8.78 18.85
C LEU A 281 -3.48 -9.99 19.79
N LYS A 282 -3.34 -9.75 21.10
CA LYS A 282 -3.23 -10.82 22.11
C LYS A 282 -4.54 -11.60 22.28
N GLU A 283 -5.69 -10.94 22.12
CA GLU A 283 -7.01 -11.56 22.28
C GLU A 283 -7.41 -12.49 21.11
N MET A 284 -6.76 -12.37 19.95
CA MET A 284 -7.22 -13.02 18.72
C MET A 284 -6.81 -14.50 18.57
N ASP A 285 -5.79 -15.02 19.27
CA ASP A 285 -5.43 -16.46 19.23
C ASP A 285 -4.48 -16.89 20.40
N PRO A 286 -4.75 -18.02 21.10
CA PRO A 286 -3.97 -18.50 22.25
C PRO A 286 -2.47 -18.77 22.00
N ALA A 287 -2.06 -19.08 20.76
CA ALA A 287 -0.64 -19.25 20.43
C ALA A 287 0.14 -17.91 20.49
N PHE A 288 -0.58 -16.78 20.47
CA PHE A 288 -0.01 -15.43 20.48
C PHE A 288 -0.01 -14.79 21.87
N ALA A 289 -0.85 -15.25 22.80
CA ALA A 289 -0.68 -14.97 24.23
C ALA A 289 0.74 -15.36 24.67
N PHE A 290 1.26 -16.49 24.16
CA PHE A 290 2.62 -16.95 24.44
C PHE A 290 3.72 -16.08 23.81
N LEU A 291 3.54 -15.56 22.60
CA LEU A 291 4.54 -14.68 21.95
C LEU A 291 4.53 -13.26 22.57
N GLY A 292 3.34 -12.75 22.90
CA GLY A 292 3.14 -11.52 23.63
C GLY A 292 3.66 -11.59 25.06
N GLU A 293 3.41 -12.69 25.78
CA GLU A 293 4.02 -12.94 27.10
C GLU A 293 5.53 -13.13 27.00
N ALA A 294 6.05 -13.86 26.02
CA ALA A 294 7.49 -14.04 25.84
C ALA A 294 8.21 -12.71 25.54
N LEU A 295 7.59 -11.84 24.74
CA LEU A 295 8.11 -10.50 24.46
C LEU A 295 7.95 -9.56 25.67
N SER A 296 6.79 -9.56 26.35
CA SER A 296 6.58 -8.76 27.57
C SER A 296 7.47 -9.20 28.75
N LEU A 297 7.66 -10.51 28.97
CA LEU A 297 8.54 -11.06 30.01
C LEU A 297 10.02 -10.80 29.70
N ALA A 298 10.41 -10.77 28.42
CA ALA A 298 11.78 -10.46 28.02
C ALA A 298 12.12 -8.97 28.12
N VAL A 299 11.16 -8.09 27.83
CA VAL A 299 11.29 -6.63 27.97
C VAL A 299 11.25 -6.19 29.44
N GLY A 300 10.42 -6.83 30.28
CA GLY A 300 10.33 -6.48 31.70
C GLY A 300 11.43 -7.02 32.61
N ALA A 301 12.18 -8.05 32.20
CA ALA A 301 13.10 -8.76 33.09
C ALA A 301 14.59 -8.75 32.66
N GLY A 302 14.98 -8.02 31.62
CA GLY A 302 16.36 -8.02 31.12
C GLY A 302 16.84 -9.35 30.52
N ARG A 303 15.93 -10.32 30.30
CA ARG A 303 16.24 -11.67 29.79
C ARG A 303 16.21 -11.75 28.26
N ARG A 304 16.93 -10.82 27.63
CA ARG A 304 17.02 -10.63 26.17
C ARG A 304 17.42 -11.89 25.40
N LYS A 305 18.33 -12.69 25.98
CA LYS A 305 18.84 -13.93 25.36
C LYS A 305 17.78 -15.03 25.26
N GLU A 306 16.86 -15.10 26.22
CA GLU A 306 15.79 -16.10 26.24
C GLU A 306 14.67 -15.76 25.24
N ALA A 307 14.36 -14.46 25.09
CA ALA A 307 13.47 -13.98 24.03
C ALA A 307 14.01 -14.33 22.65
N MET A 308 15.29 -14.05 22.40
CA MET A 308 15.93 -14.35 21.12
C MET A 308 15.94 -15.87 20.84
N ASN A 309 16.21 -16.71 21.83
CA ASN A 309 16.14 -18.17 21.71
C ASN A 309 14.70 -18.70 21.53
N GLY A 310 13.69 -18.00 22.06
CA GLY A 310 12.27 -18.30 21.82
C GLY A 310 11.87 -17.96 20.39
N LEU A 311 12.26 -16.78 19.92
CA LEU A 311 12.04 -16.33 18.55
C LEU A 311 12.75 -17.25 17.55
N GLU A 312 14.00 -17.64 17.82
CA GLU A 312 14.76 -18.59 16.99
C GLU A 312 14.17 -19.99 16.97
N ARG A 313 13.46 -20.43 18.02
CA ARG A 313 12.73 -21.71 17.97
C ARG A 313 11.49 -21.62 17.09
N VAL A 314 10.71 -20.55 17.22
CA VAL A 314 9.50 -20.32 16.40
C VAL A 314 9.85 -20.12 14.92
N LEU A 315 10.90 -19.35 14.64
CA LEU A 315 11.41 -19.10 13.28
C LEU A 315 12.28 -20.27 12.78
N GLY A 316 12.89 -21.05 13.66
CA GLY A 316 13.70 -22.23 13.34
C GLY A 316 12.83 -23.42 12.94
N THR A 317 11.65 -23.58 13.53
CA THR A 317 10.64 -24.53 13.06
C THR A 317 10.12 -24.21 11.65
N SER A 318 10.34 -23.00 11.12
CA SER A 318 9.97 -22.65 9.75
C SER A 318 11.08 -22.89 8.72
N ARG A 319 12.28 -23.31 9.13
CA ARG A 319 13.41 -23.60 8.23
C ARG A 319 13.62 -25.09 7.93
N GLY A 320 12.85 -25.98 8.55
CA GLY A 320 12.89 -27.41 8.28
C GLY A 320 11.63 -27.88 7.54
N GLU A 321 11.83 -28.31 6.29
CA GLU A 321 10.91 -29.08 5.45
C GLU A 321 9.63 -28.36 4.98
N GLY A 322 9.62 -28.05 3.68
CA GLY A 322 8.43 -27.63 2.96
C GLY A 322 7.32 -28.67 3.08
N LYS A 323 6.24 -28.28 3.77
CA LYS A 323 4.86 -28.72 3.53
C LYS A 323 3.93 -27.88 4.41
N TRP A 324 3.49 -26.72 3.90
CA TRP A 324 2.13 -26.29 4.20
C TRP A 324 1.20 -27.32 3.55
N ARG A 325 0.90 -28.42 4.27
CA ARG A 325 -0.23 -29.27 3.90
C ARG A 325 -1.48 -28.46 4.18
N SER A 326 -2.12 -27.99 3.12
CA SER A 326 -3.54 -27.70 3.12
C SER A 326 -4.29 -28.90 3.71
N GLY A 327 -5.13 -28.66 4.70
CA GLY A 327 -6.01 -29.67 5.28
C GLY A 327 -5.46 -30.36 6.51
N ASN A 328 -5.79 -29.81 7.68
CA ASN A 328 -6.45 -30.62 8.69
C ASN A 328 -7.48 -29.74 9.40
N ALA A 329 -8.73 -30.09 9.15
CA ALA A 329 -9.87 -29.67 9.94
C ALA A 329 -9.55 -29.87 11.43
N LEU A 330 -9.87 -28.86 12.24
CA LEU A 330 -10.16 -29.05 13.64
C LEU A 330 -11.27 -30.10 13.74
N LYS A 331 -10.86 -31.37 13.90
CA LYS A 331 -11.73 -32.43 14.37
C LYS A 331 -12.20 -32.02 15.75
N THR A 332 -13.48 -31.74 15.83
CA THR A 332 -14.26 -31.80 17.05
C THR A 332 -13.96 -33.12 17.77
N GLY A 333 -13.47 -33.02 19.00
CA GLY A 333 -13.10 -34.15 19.85
C GLY A 333 -13.45 -33.84 21.30
N SER A 334 -14.69 -34.16 21.65
CA SER A 334 -15.27 -34.37 22.98
C SER A 334 -14.54 -33.80 24.20
N LEU A 335 -15.11 -32.72 24.76
CA LEU A 335 -15.15 -32.55 26.21
C LEU A 335 -16.30 -33.39 26.77
N THR A 336 -15.96 -34.57 27.30
CA THR A 336 -16.75 -35.25 28.33
C THR A 336 -15.83 -35.54 29.49
N ALA A 337 -16.09 -34.95 30.64
CA ALA A 337 -16.29 -35.65 31.91
C ALA A 337 -16.39 -34.65 33.07
N ALA A 338 -17.51 -34.79 33.79
CA ALA A 338 -17.76 -34.55 35.22
C ALA A 338 -17.47 -33.17 35.81
#